data_AF-A0A3U6CQ11-F1
#
_entry.id   AF-A0A3U6CQ11-F1
#
_cell.length_a   1.000
_cell.length_b   1.000
_cell.length_c   1.000
_cell.angle_alpha   90.00
_cell.angle_beta   90.00
_cell.angle_gamma   90.00
#
_symmetry.space_group_name_H-M   'P 1'
#
loop_
_entity.id
_entity.type
_entity.pdbx_description
1 polymer ?
#
loop_
_entity_poly.entity_id
_entity_poly.type
_entity_poly.pdbx_seq_one_letter_code
_entity_poly.pdbx_strand_id
1 'polypeptide(L)'
;MHSDYYNMVFGEKLANILYGANSQFFYERNVIEEAVNALFCEREIINNKNIIKKLMFFLSDVNHTKKDVVQSALNIIIDITSGDI
;
A
#
# COMPACT_ATOMS: atom_id res chain seq x y z
N MET A 1 9.13 14.65 -6.59
CA MET A 1 7.87 14.94 -5.88
C MET A 1 7.04 13.70 -5.51
N HIS A 2 6.95 12.65 -6.34
CA HIS A 2 6.26 11.40 -5.89
C HIS A 2 7.07 10.58 -4.86
N SER A 3 8.40 10.50 -5.02
CA SER A 3 9.24 9.66 -4.13
C SER A 3 9.28 10.15 -2.69
N ASP A 4 9.39 11.46 -2.45
CA ASP A 4 9.50 12.01 -1.09
C ASP A 4 8.21 11.81 -0.28
N TYR A 5 7.05 11.94 -0.95
CA TYR A 5 5.75 11.70 -0.35
C TYR A 5 5.58 10.24 0.06
N TYR A 6 5.93 9.30 -0.81
CA TYR A 6 5.88 7.89 -0.49
C TYR A 6 6.91 7.49 0.56
N ASN A 7 8.10 8.07 0.56
CA ASN A 7 9.07 7.87 1.64
C ASN A 7 8.52 8.31 3.01
N MET A 8 7.79 9.43 3.08
CA MET A 8 7.17 9.90 4.33
C MET A 8 6.01 9.02 4.79
N VAL A 9 5.22 8.48 3.86
CA VAL A 9 4.04 7.67 4.16
C VAL A 9 4.39 6.22 4.51
N PHE A 10 5.33 5.64 3.76
CA PHE A 10 5.64 4.21 3.75
C PHE A 10 6.97 3.86 4.40
N GLY A 11 7.86 4.84 4.58
CA GLY A 11 9.26 4.61 4.88
C GLY A 11 10.08 4.31 3.61
N GLU A 12 11.37 4.64 3.65
CA GLU A 12 12.29 4.54 2.51
C GLU A 12 12.38 3.12 1.93
N LYS A 13 12.36 2.10 2.80
CA LYS A 13 12.46 0.69 2.40
C LYS A 13 11.26 0.24 1.56
N LEU A 14 10.04 0.52 2.01
CA LEU A 14 8.80 0.17 1.30
C LEU A 14 8.66 0.98 0.01
N ALA A 15 9.00 2.27 0.06
CA ALA A 15 8.98 3.12 -1.12
C ALA A 15 9.95 2.64 -2.22
N ASN A 16 11.16 2.20 -1.84
CA ASN A 16 12.13 1.64 -2.78
C ASN A 16 11.66 0.31 -3.40
N ILE A 17 11.00 -0.55 -2.62
CA ILE A 17 10.48 -1.83 -3.10
C ILE A 17 9.34 -1.62 -4.08
N LEU A 18 8.39 -0.73 -3.79
CA LEU A 18 7.18 -0.55 -4.60
C LEU A 18 7.37 0.43 -5.76
N TYR A 19 8.13 1.50 -5.56
CA TYR A 19 8.24 2.60 -6.51
C TYR A 19 9.62 2.71 -7.18
N GLY A 20 10.52 1.76 -6.90
CA GLY A 20 11.78 1.63 -7.63
C GLY A 20 11.56 1.40 -9.13
N ALA A 21 12.49 1.88 -9.96
CA ALA A 21 12.39 1.87 -11.43
C ALA A 21 12.21 0.47 -12.06
N ASN A 22 12.53 -0.61 -11.33
CA ASN A 22 12.41 -2.01 -11.74
C ASN A 22 11.59 -2.85 -10.76
N SER A 23 10.59 -2.26 -10.08
CA SER A 23 9.80 -3.00 -9.10
C SER A 23 9.03 -4.15 -9.76
N GLN A 24 9.27 -5.37 -9.28
CA GLN A 24 8.48 -6.56 -9.65
C GLN A 24 7.03 -6.51 -9.13
N PHE A 25 6.70 -5.57 -8.24
CA PHE A 25 5.43 -5.46 -7.55
C PHE A 25 4.45 -4.50 -8.25
N PHE A 26 4.43 -4.52 -9.59
CA PHE A 26 3.66 -3.56 -10.38
C PHE A 26 2.16 -3.59 -10.06
N TYR A 27 1.59 -4.78 -9.88
CA TYR A 27 0.16 -4.94 -9.60
C TYR A 27 -0.19 -4.56 -8.16
N GLU A 28 0.64 -4.96 -7.21
CA GLU A 28 0.49 -4.62 -5.79
C GLU A 28 0.64 -3.12 -5.58
N ARG A 29 1.59 -2.48 -6.26
CA ARG A 29 1.75 -1.03 -6.26
C ARG A 29 0.46 -0.33 -6.65
N ASN A 30 -0.20 -0.76 -7.74
CA ASN A 30 -1.44 -0.12 -8.18
C ASN A 30 -2.54 -0.20 -7.10
N VAL A 31 -2.69 -1.36 -6.44
CA VAL A 31 -3.66 -1.51 -5.34
C VAL A 31 -3.30 -0.65 -4.13
N ILE A 32 -2.00 -0.51 -3.83
CA ILE A 32 -1.52 0.33 -2.74
C ILE A 32 -1.76 1.82 -3.06
N GLU A 33 -1.54 2.24 -4.30
CA GLU A 33 -1.88 3.59 -4.76
C GLU A 33 -3.40 3.85 -4.67
N GLU A 34 -4.23 2.89 -5.06
CA GLU A 34 -5.69 2.96 -4.88
C GLU A 34 -6.08 3.15 -3.40
N ALA A 35 -5.45 2.39 -2.48
CA ALA A 35 -5.70 2.52 -1.05
C ALA A 35 -5.26 3.89 -0.51
N VAL A 36 -4.10 4.41 -0.94
CA VAL A 36 -3.62 5.75 -0.58
C VAL A 36 -4.57 6.82 -1.10
N ASN A 37 -5.00 6.73 -2.36
CA ASN A 37 -5.93 7.68 -2.96
C ASN A 37 -7.30 7.66 -2.25
N ALA A 38 -7.80 6.48 -1.86
CA ALA A 38 -9.03 6.36 -1.09
C ALA A 38 -8.90 7.06 0.27
N LEU A 39 -7.80 6.83 1.01
CA LEU A 39 -7.55 7.51 2.28
C LEU A 39 -7.43 9.03 2.11
N PHE A 40 -6.77 9.48 1.05
CA PHE A 40 -6.67 10.89 0.71
C PHE A 40 -8.04 11.53 0.47
N CYS A 41 -8.90 10.88 -0.34
CA CYS A 41 -10.27 11.32 -0.61
C CYS A 41 -11.12 11.35 0.67
N GLU A 42 -10.92 10.39 1.56
CA GLU A 42 -11.59 10.30 2.86
C GLU A 42 -11.03 11.27 3.91
N ARG A 43 -9.93 11.98 3.59
CA ARG A 43 -9.19 12.86 4.51
C ARG A 43 -8.65 12.13 5.75
N GLU A 44 -8.38 10.85 5.60
CA GLU A 44 -7.76 10.01 6.62
C GLU A 44 -6.23 10.22 6.66
N ILE A 45 -5.62 9.94 7.81
CA ILE A 45 -4.15 9.98 7.93
C ILE A 45 -3.57 8.86 7.09
N ILE A 46 -2.64 9.20 6.19
CA ILE A 46 -2.01 8.24 5.28
C ILE A 46 -0.74 7.73 5.95
N ASN A 47 -0.83 6.53 6.53
CA ASN A 47 0.27 5.82 7.16
C ASN A 47 0.08 4.30 7.00
N ASN A 48 1.12 3.53 7.28
CA ASN A 48 1.12 2.08 7.16
C ASN A 48 -0.09 1.40 7.82
N LYS A 49 -0.48 1.82 9.03
CA LYS A 49 -1.63 1.27 9.77
C LYS A 49 -2.95 1.48 9.02
N ASN A 50 -3.19 2.68 8.53
CA ASN A 50 -4.43 3.00 7.83
C ASN A 50 -4.48 2.39 6.43
N ILE A 51 -3.33 2.23 5.77
CA ILE A 51 -3.23 1.53 4.49
C ILE A 51 -3.53 0.04 4.66
N ILE A 52 -2.96 -0.61 5.68
CA ILE A 52 -3.30 -2.01 6.03
C ILE A 52 -4.81 -2.16 6.24
N LYS A 53 -5.43 -1.27 7.04
CA LYS A 53 -6.89 -1.28 7.24
C LYS A 53 -7.67 -1.12 5.94
N LYS A 54 -7.23 -0.23 5.05
CA LYS A 54 -7.89 0.00 3.76
C LYS A 54 -7.78 -1.22 2.85
N LEU A 55 -6.62 -1.88 2.81
CA LEU A 55 -6.43 -3.13 2.06
C LEU A 55 -7.26 -4.29 2.63
N MET A 56 -7.38 -4.41 3.96
CA MET A 56 -8.29 -5.36 4.59
C MET A 56 -9.76 -5.09 4.24
N PHE A 57 -10.13 -3.81 4.12
CA PHE A 57 -11.46 -3.43 3.64
C PHE A 57 -11.67 -3.86 2.18
N PHE A 58 -10.70 -3.62 1.28
CA PHE A 58 -10.77 -4.09 -0.11
C PHE A 58 -10.88 -5.61 -0.23
N LEU A 59 -10.20 -6.39 0.61
CA LEU A 59 -10.37 -7.85 0.66
C LEU A 59 -11.78 -8.28 1.06
N SER A 60 -12.39 -7.52 1.96
CA SER A 60 -13.73 -7.79 2.49
C SER A 60 -14.84 -7.32 1.55
N ASP A 61 -14.56 -6.33 0.69
CA ASP A 61 -15.50 -5.85 -0.32
C ASP A 61 -15.75 -6.93 -1.39
N VAL A 62 -17.02 -7.27 -1.61
CA VAL A 62 -17.44 -8.26 -2.61
C VAL A 62 -17.30 -7.76 -4.04
N ASN A 63 -17.28 -6.44 -4.24
CA ASN A 63 -17.20 -5.80 -5.55
C ASN A 63 -15.76 -5.51 -5.99
N HIS A 64 -14.80 -5.58 -5.07
CA HIS A 64 -13.40 -5.34 -5.39
C HIS A 64 -12.85 -6.51 -6.21
N THR A 65 -12.39 -6.20 -7.42
CA THR A 65 -11.74 -7.18 -8.30
C THR A 65 -10.27 -7.37 -7.90
N LYS A 66 -9.64 -8.51 -8.24
CA LYS A 66 -8.22 -8.81 -7.94
C LYS A 66 -7.87 -8.99 -6.45
N LYS A 67 -8.70 -9.72 -5.69
CA LYS A 67 -8.47 -9.99 -4.25
C LYS A 67 -7.14 -10.69 -3.97
N ASP A 68 -6.65 -11.50 -4.90
CA ASP A 68 -5.33 -12.13 -4.88
C ASP A 68 -4.21 -11.08 -4.84
N VAL A 69 -4.29 -10.05 -5.68
CA VAL A 69 -3.33 -8.94 -5.70
C VAL A 69 -3.44 -8.09 -4.44
N VAL A 70 -4.67 -7.83 -3.95
CA VAL A 70 -4.88 -7.11 -2.68
C VAL A 70 -4.25 -7.88 -1.52
N GLN A 71 -4.38 -9.21 -1.49
CA GLN A 71 -3.78 -10.05 -0.46
C GLN A 71 -2.25 -10.04 -0.57
N SER A 72 -1.70 -10.09 -1.78
CA SER A 72 -0.24 -9.96 -2.02
C SER A 72 0.29 -8.62 -1.50
N ALA A 73 -0.37 -7.51 -1.87
CA ALA A 73 -0.03 -6.17 -1.41
C ALA A 73 -0.07 -6.04 0.12
N LEU A 74 -1.10 -6.61 0.75
CA LEU A 74 -1.25 -6.63 2.20
C LEU A 74 -0.08 -7.39 2.87
N ASN A 75 0.29 -8.55 2.34
CA ASN A 75 1.39 -9.35 2.88
C ASN A 75 2.72 -8.61 2.79
N ILE A 76 3.00 -7.93 1.67
CA ILE A 76 4.22 -7.13 1.48
C ILE A 76 4.31 -6.01 2.52
N ILE A 77 3.22 -5.25 2.71
CA ILE A 77 3.21 -4.15 3.68
C ILE A 77 3.36 -4.69 5.10
N ILE A 78 2.69 -5.79 5.45
CA ILE A 78 2.84 -6.42 6.77
C ILE A 78 4.29 -6.86 6.99
N ASP A 79 4.88 -7.61 6.06
CA ASP A 79 6.26 -8.12 6.20
C ASP A 79 7.28 -6.99 6.41
N ILE A 80 7.15 -5.90 5.64
CA ILE A 80 8.07 -4.77 5.73
C ILE A 80 7.86 -3.97 7.02
N THR A 81 6.62 -3.76 7.45
CA THR A 81 6.29 -2.99 8.66
C THR A 81 6.47 -3.77 9.96
N SER A 82 6.42 -5.10 9.89
CA SER A 82 6.72 -5.99 11.02
C SER A 82 8.21 -6.05 11.34
N GLY A 83 9.07 -5.73 10.36
CA GLY A 83 10.52 -5.62 10.56
C GLY A 83 10.98 -4.33 11.24
N ASP A 84 10.08 -3.37 11.45
CA ASP A 84 10.36 -2.06 12.07
C ASP A 84 9.80 -1.95 13.52
N ILE A 85 9.46 -3.06 14.17
CA ILE A 85 9.03 -3.15 15.59
C ILE A 85 10.17 -3.68 16.47
#